data_AF-A0A9X0U6R8-F1
#
_entry.id   AF-A0A9X0U6R8-F1
#
_cell.length_a   1.000
_cell.length_b   1.000
_cell.length_c   1.000
_cell.angle_alpha   90.00
_cell.angle_beta   90.00
_cell.angle_gamma   90.00
#
_symmetry.space_group_name_H-M   'P 1'
#
loop_
_entity.id
_entity.type
_entity.pdbx_description
1 polymer ?
#
loop_
_entity_poly.entity_id
_entity_poly.type
_entity_poly.pdbx_seq_one_letter_code
_entity_poly.pdbx_strand_id
1 'polypeptide(L)'
;MTPSLDALKAYTSAMQAMRTKGPEAATPFFKHAVELDPNFAVAYAYLGVQATTGLEPGLSMEYRTKAYELRDRASEADKYWNTATYHKGVTGNIQRP
;
A
#
# COMPACT_ATOMS: atom_id res chain seq x y z
N MET A 1 3.07 5.53 -9.85
CA MET A 1 3.39 6.95 -9.64
C MET A 1 2.08 7.71 -9.48
N THR A 2 2.08 8.86 -8.82
CA THR A 2 0.89 9.72 -8.69
C THR A 2 1.11 11.04 -9.45
N PRO A 3 0.13 11.54 -10.21
CA PRO A 3 0.17 12.89 -10.76
C PRO A 3 -0.26 13.96 -9.74
N SER A 4 -0.82 13.56 -8.59
CA SER A 4 -1.28 14.49 -7.56
C SER A 4 -0.14 14.84 -6.59
N LEU A 5 0.23 16.12 -6.56
CA LEU A 5 1.25 16.61 -5.62
C LEU A 5 0.79 16.43 -4.16
N ASP A 6 -0.51 16.58 -3.89
CA ASP A 6 -1.03 16.43 -2.53
C ASP A 6 -1.06 14.96 -2.11
N ALA A 7 -1.38 14.03 -3.02
CA ALA A 7 -1.24 12.60 -2.78
C ALA A 7 0.22 12.23 -2.49
N LEU A 8 1.17 12.81 -3.24
CA LEU A 8 2.60 12.60 -3.03
C LEU A 8 3.05 13.13 -1.66
N LYS A 9 2.62 14.33 -1.26
CA LYS A 9 2.91 14.90 0.07
C LYS A 9 2.35 14.02 1.18
N ALA A 10 1.12 13.55 1.06
CA ALA A 10 0.49 12.66 2.03
C ALA A 10 1.29 11.36 2.16
N TYR A 11 1.68 10.75 1.05
CA TYR A 11 2.55 9.56 1.03
C TYR A 11 3.92 9.83 1.68
N THR A 12 4.57 10.95 1.39
CA THR A 12 5.85 11.31 2.02
C THR A 12 5.71 11.47 3.54
N SER A 13 4.65 12.12 4.01
CA SER A 13 4.32 12.23 5.44
C SER A 13 4.08 10.86 6.06
N ALA A 14 3.41 9.96 5.35
CA ALA A 14 3.20 8.58 5.79
C ALA A 14 4.52 7.83 5.96
N MET A 15 5.45 7.95 5.01
CA MET A 15 6.78 7.35 5.09
C MET A 15 7.61 7.91 6.24
N GLN A 16 7.51 9.21 6.52
CA GLN A 16 8.17 9.83 7.67
C GLN A 16 7.57 9.34 9.00
N ALA A 17 6.24 9.31 9.12
CA ALA A 17 5.55 8.79 10.30
C ALA A 17 5.89 7.31 10.53
N MET A 18 5.95 6.50 9.47
CA MET A 18 6.34 5.09 9.54
C MET A 18 7.74 4.92 10.17
N ARG A 19 8.70 5.75 9.76
CA ARG A 19 10.09 5.71 10.26
C ARG A 19 10.25 6.22 11.69
N THR A 20 9.42 7.18 12.10
CA THR A 20 9.63 7.93 13.35
C THR A 20 8.69 7.53 14.49
N LYS A 21 7.48 7.08 14.15
CA LYS A 21 6.39 6.80 15.08
C LYS A 21 5.76 5.42 14.88
N GLY A 22 6.04 4.77 13.74
CA GLY A 22 5.59 3.42 13.44
C GLY A 22 4.33 3.33 12.57
N PRO A 23 3.86 2.10 12.31
CA PRO A 23 2.80 1.81 11.33
C PRO A 23 1.47 2.50 11.63
N GLU A 24 1.02 2.48 12.88
CA GLU A 24 -0.28 3.05 13.29
C GLU A 24 -0.37 4.55 12.98
N ALA A 25 0.70 5.30 13.27
CA ALA A 25 0.79 6.72 12.99
C ALA A 25 0.87 7.04 11.49
N ALA A 26 1.31 6.08 10.67
CA ALA A 26 1.46 6.24 9.22
C ALA A 26 0.18 5.95 8.44
N THR A 27 -0.64 5.00 8.91
CA THR A 27 -1.89 4.56 8.28
C THR A 27 -2.80 5.70 7.80
N PRO A 28 -3.14 6.73 8.61
CA PRO A 28 -4.04 7.79 8.16
C PRO A 28 -3.49 8.58 6.96
N PHE A 29 -2.17 8.77 6.89
CA PHE A 29 -1.55 9.48 5.78
C PHE A 29 -1.56 8.66 4.48
N PHE A 30 -1.35 7.35 4.56
CA PHE A 30 -1.49 6.49 3.38
C PHE A 30 -2.94 6.42 2.89
N LYS A 31 -3.93 6.38 3.81
CA LYS A 31 -5.35 6.48 3.45
C LYS A 31 -5.65 7.78 2.73
N HIS A 32 -5.17 8.90 3.26
CA HIS A 32 -5.35 10.20 2.61
C HIS A 32 -4.70 10.26 1.22
N ALA A 33 -3.52 9.65 1.04
CA ALA A 33 -2.86 9.58 -0.26
C ALA A 33 -3.72 8.85 -1.32
N VAL A 34 -4.40 7.76 -0.95
CA VAL A 34 -5.28 7.03 -1.88
C VAL A 34 -6.66 7.66 -2.06
N GLU A 35 -7.14 8.45 -1.10
CA GLU A 35 -8.32 9.30 -1.27
C GLU A 35 -8.06 10.42 -2.30
N LEU A 36 -6.87 11.02 -2.24
CA LEU A 36 -6.44 12.06 -3.18
C LEU A 36 -6.08 11.51 -4.57
N ASP A 37 -5.52 10.30 -4.63
CA ASP A 37 -5.28 9.59 -5.88
C ASP A 37 -5.59 8.08 -5.75
N PRO A 38 -6.78 7.65 -6.20
CA PRO A 38 -7.20 6.24 -6.19
C PRO A 38 -6.36 5.32 -7.08
N ASN A 39 -5.42 5.85 -7.86
CA ASN A 39 -4.49 5.07 -8.67
C ASN A 39 -3.09 4.96 -8.05
N PHE A 40 -2.87 5.47 -6.83
CA PHE A 40 -1.55 5.50 -6.22
C PHE A 40 -1.14 4.14 -5.65
N ALA A 41 -0.73 3.25 -6.54
CA ALA A 41 -0.50 1.82 -6.29
C ALA A 41 0.37 1.52 -5.05
N VAL A 42 1.48 2.23 -4.88
CA VAL A 42 2.41 2.00 -3.77
C VAL A 42 1.82 2.36 -2.40
N ALA A 43 0.95 3.37 -2.31
CA ALA A 43 0.26 3.71 -1.07
C ALA A 43 -0.69 2.58 -0.64
N TYR A 44 -1.39 1.96 -1.59
CA TYR A 44 -2.18 0.75 -1.33
C TYR A 44 -1.31 -0.43 -0.85
N ALA A 45 -0.13 -0.65 -1.42
CA ALA A 45 0.76 -1.72 -0.97
C ALA A 45 1.15 -1.55 0.51
N TYR A 46 1.46 -0.33 0.94
CA TYR A 46 1.77 -0.03 2.35
C TYR A 46 0.56 -0.21 3.28
N LEU A 47 -0.64 0.22 2.87
CA LEU A 47 -1.88 -0.04 3.61
C LEU A 47 -2.12 -1.54 3.77
N GLY A 48 -1.87 -2.31 2.71
CA GLY A 48 -1.97 -3.76 2.75
C GLY A 48 -1.01 -4.41 3.73
N VAL A 49 0.22 -3.91 3.85
CA VAL A 49 1.19 -4.38 4.87
C VAL A 49 0.74 -4.01 6.28
N GLN A 50 0.28 -2.77 6.49
CA GLN A 50 -0.18 -2.28 7.80
C GLN A 50 -1.42 -3.02 8.29
N ALA A 51 -2.38 -3.30 7.41
CA ALA A 51 -3.57 -4.07 7.76
C ALA A 51 -3.23 -5.50 8.21
N THR A 52 -2.17 -6.12 7.69
CA THR A 52 -1.68 -7.41 8.22
C THR A 52 -1.20 -7.28 9.65
N THR A 53 -0.42 -6.24 9.96
CA THR A 53 0.09 -5.98 11.31
C THR A 53 -1.05 -5.67 12.30
N GLY A 54 -2.13 -5.04 11.82
CA GLY A 54 -3.33 -4.77 12.60
C GLY A 54 -4.31 -5.94 12.74
N LEU A 55 -3.96 -7.15 12.27
CA LEU A 55 -4.82 -8.34 12.30
C LEU A 55 -6.13 -8.21 11.48
N GLU A 56 -6.10 -7.43 10.39
CA GLU A 56 -7.22 -7.22 9.46
C GLU A 56 -6.94 -7.90 8.10
N PRO A 57 -7.02 -9.24 7.99
CA PRO A 57 -6.56 -9.98 6.82
C PRO A 57 -7.38 -9.70 5.56
N GLY A 58 -8.70 -9.51 5.67
CA GLY A 58 -9.57 -9.16 4.54
C GLY A 58 -9.13 -7.85 3.89
N LEU A 59 -9.02 -6.79 4.71
CA LEU A 59 -8.58 -5.48 4.27
C LEU A 59 -7.15 -5.48 3.71
N SER A 60 -6.27 -6.30 4.30
CA SER A 60 -4.92 -6.50 3.78
C SER A 60 -4.92 -7.05 2.35
N MET A 61 -5.74 -8.06 2.07
CA MET A 61 -5.85 -8.66 0.74
C MET A 61 -6.43 -7.68 -0.27
N GLU A 62 -7.47 -6.92 0.10
CA GLU A 62 -8.08 -5.91 -0.78
C GLU A 62 -7.05 -4.86 -1.22
N TYR A 63 -6.32 -4.26 -0.28
CA TYR A 63 -5.32 -3.26 -0.60
C TYR A 63 -4.15 -3.81 -1.42
N ARG A 64 -3.66 -5.01 -1.09
CA ARG A 64 -2.57 -5.66 -1.86
C ARG A 64 -3.03 -6.00 -3.29
N THR A 65 -4.26 -6.46 -3.45
CA THR A 65 -4.86 -6.74 -4.77
C THR A 65 -4.97 -5.46 -5.58
N LYS A 66 -5.49 -4.38 -4.97
CA LYS A 66 -5.59 -3.07 -5.64
C LYS A 66 -4.23 -2.53 -6.09
N ALA A 67 -3.22 -2.63 -5.22
CA ALA A 67 -1.85 -2.23 -5.56
C ALA A 67 -1.29 -3.03 -6.75
N TYR A 68 -1.59 -4.33 -6.81
CA TYR A 68 -1.18 -5.20 -7.91
C TYR A 68 -1.87 -4.85 -9.23
N GLU A 69 -3.18 -4.61 -9.21
CA GLU A 69 -3.95 -4.21 -10.40
C GLU A 69 -3.44 -2.89 -11.01
N LEU A 70 -2.96 -1.97 -10.17
CA LEU A 70 -2.46 -0.65 -10.58
C LEU A 70 -0.96 -0.66 -10.95
N ARG A 71 -0.26 -1.79 -10.84
CA ARG A 71 1.21 -1.87 -10.91
C ARG A 71 1.82 -1.36 -12.22
N ASP A 72 1.10 -1.47 -13.34
CA ASP A 72 1.61 -1.05 -14.65
C ASP A 72 1.62 0.48 -14.83
N ARG A 73 1.07 1.23 -13.87
CA ARG A 73 1.16 2.70 -13.78
C ARG A 73 2.26 3.16 -12.82
N ALA A 74 3.03 2.23 -12.29
CA ALA A 74 4.04 2.48 -11.28
C ALA A 74 5.44 2.53 -11.90
N SER A 75 6.40 3.12 -11.18
CA SER A 75 7.80 2.96 -11.54
C SER A 75 8.19 1.49 -11.43
N GLU A 76 9.28 1.04 -12.06
CA GLU A 76 9.72 -0.35 -11.94
C GLU A 76 9.96 -0.77 -10.48
N ALA A 77 10.51 0.14 -9.66
CA ALA A 77 10.71 -0.10 -8.23
C ALA A 77 9.38 -0.29 -7.48
N ASP A 78 8.39 0.56 -7.76
CA ASP A 78 7.05 0.44 -7.17
C ASP A 78 6.34 -0.83 -7.66
N LYS A 79 6.48 -1.17 -8.95
CA LYS A 79 5.90 -2.38 -9.54
C LYS A 79 6.46 -3.64 -8.89
N TYR A 80 7.78 -3.68 -8.66
CA TYR A 80 8.42 -4.74 -7.90
C TYR A 80 7.84 -4.84 -6.48
N TRP A 81 7.73 -3.72 -5.76
CA TRP A 81 7.17 -3.68 -4.41
C TRP A 81 5.71 -4.16 -4.35
N ASN A 82 4.85 -3.66 -5.25
CA ASN A 82 3.45 -4.04 -5.32
C ASN A 82 3.28 -5.54 -5.63
N THR A 83 4.12 -6.08 -6.52
CA THR A 83 4.11 -7.50 -6.87
C THR A 83 4.57 -8.37 -5.70
N ALA A 84 5.67 -8.00 -5.03
CA ALA A 84 6.19 -8.74 -3.88
C ALA A 84 5.19 -8.76 -2.71
N THR A 85 4.58 -7.63 -2.40
CA THR A 85 3.58 -7.54 -1.31
C THR A 85 2.31 -8.31 -1.65
N TYR A 86 1.85 -8.30 -2.89
CA TYR A 86 0.74 -9.13 -3.35
C TYR A 86 1.03 -10.61 -3.14
N HIS A 87 2.16 -11.13 -3.62
CA HIS A 87 2.44 -12.56 -3.49
C HIS A 87 2.61 -13.01 -2.03
N LYS A 88 3.24 -12.19 -1.20
CA LYS A 88 3.43 -12.48 0.23
C LYS A 88 2.11 -12.54 1.01
N GLY A 89 1.14 -11.70 0.67
CA GLY A 89 -0.08 -11.52 1.48
C GLY A 89 -1.36 -12.07 0.86
N VAL A 90 -1.40 -12.28 -0.45
CA VAL A 90 -2.56 -12.79 -1.17
C VAL A 90 -2.27 -14.21 -1.62
N THR A 91 -1.26 -14.45 -2.49
CA THR A 91 -0.99 -15.81 -2.99
C THR A 91 -0.59 -16.81 -1.89
N GLY A 92 0.15 -16.34 -0.87
CA GLY A 92 0.47 -17.16 0.31
C GLY A 92 -0.73 -17.55 1.18
N ASN A 93 -1.86 -16.83 1.08
CA ASN A 93 -3.11 -17.17 1.76
C ASN A 93 -4.02 -18.10 0.93
N ILE A 94 -3.87 -18.13 -0.40
CA ILE A 94 -4.66 -18.99 -1.31
C ILE A 94 -4.04 -20.39 -1.50
N GLN A 95 -2.78 -20.60 -1.08
CA GLN A 95 -2.22 -21.96 -0.99
C GLN A 95 -2.62 -22.64 0.31
N ARG A 96 -3.81 -23.28 0.32
CA ARG A 96 -4.11 -24.51 1.07
C ARG A 96 -5.21 -25.31 0.36
N PRO A 97 -4.87 -26.46 -0.22
CA PRO A 97 -5.54 -27.73 0.09
C PRO A 97 -4.78 -28.49 1.20
#